data_AF-G4XYY3-F1
#
_entry.id   AF-G4XYY3-F1
#
_cell.length_a   1.000
_cell.length_b   1.000
_cell.length_c   1.000
_cell.angle_alpha   90.00
_cell.angle_beta   90.00
_cell.angle_gamma   90.00
#
_symmetry.space_group_name_H-M   'P 1'
#
loop_
_entity.id
_entity.type
_entity.pdbx_description
1 polymer ?
#
loop_
_entity_poly.entity_id
_entity_poly.type
_entity_poly.pdbx_seq_one_letter_code
_entity_poly.pdbx_strand_id
1 'polypeptide(L)'
;MHRVIPVIWRKSLEKVFSAHFGQLSIIFLWLSGMYFHGARFSNYEACLSDPTHIGPSAQVVWPIVGQEILNGDVGGGFRGIQITSGFFQIWRASGITNYNFIVPQLAHWSSQP
;
A
#
# COMPACT_ATOMS: atom_id res chain seq x y z
N MET A 1 6.46 28.94 -47.68
CA MET A 1 5.98 27.78 -46.89
C MET A 1 7.07 27.37 -45.92
N HIS A 2 7.02 27.69 -44.62
CA HIS A 2 7.92 27.08 -43.61
C HIS A 2 7.43 27.42 -42.18
N ARG A 3 7.49 26.44 -41.26
CA ARG A 3 7.22 26.48 -39.79
C ARG A 3 5.90 25.89 -39.27
N VAL A 4 5.44 24.75 -39.80
CA VAL A 4 4.39 23.93 -39.14
C VAL A 4 5.00 22.96 -38.10
N ILE A 5 6.29 22.66 -38.25
CA ILE A 5 7.07 21.74 -37.41
C ILE A 5 7.15 22.18 -35.91
N PRO A 6 7.36 23.46 -35.54
CA PRO A 6 7.59 23.85 -34.13
C PRO A 6 6.37 23.68 -33.20
N VAL A 7 5.15 23.84 -33.73
CA VAL A 7 3.91 23.76 -32.92
C VAL A 7 3.54 22.31 -32.61
N ILE A 8 3.75 21.40 -33.57
CA ILE A 8 3.50 19.97 -33.39
C ILE A 8 4.47 19.37 -32.36
N TRP A 9 5.77 19.72 -32.46
CA TRP A 9 6.77 19.29 -31.49
C TRP A 9 6.48 19.79 -30.07
N ARG A 10 6.09 21.07 -29.92
CA ARG A 10 5.67 21.63 -28.62
C ARG A 10 4.49 20.86 -28.02
N LYS A 11 3.43 20.63 -28.79
CA LYS A 11 2.24 19.89 -28.34
C LYS A 11 2.56 18.43 -27.98
N SER A 12 3.52 17.81 -28.67
CA SER A 12 3.98 16.46 -28.33
C SER A 12 4.70 16.43 -26.98
N LEU A 13 5.59 17.40 -26.73
CA LEU A 13 6.32 17.49 -25.47
C LEU A 13 5.40 17.78 -24.28
N GLU A 14 4.39 18.63 -24.45
CA GLU A 14 3.38 18.90 -23.41
C GLU A 14 2.62 17.64 -22.99
N LYS A 15 2.20 16.82 -23.97
CA LYS A 15 1.51 15.55 -23.71
C LYS A 15 2.42 14.55 -23.00
N VAL A 16 3.65 14.41 -23.46
CA VAL A 16 4.63 13.50 -22.85
C VAL A 16 4.90 13.93 -21.42
N PHE A 17 5.20 15.20 -21.17
CA PHE A 17 5.44 15.72 -19.83
C PHE A 17 4.23 15.52 -18.90
N SER A 18 3.02 15.84 -19.37
CA SER A 18 1.79 15.60 -18.61
C SER A 18 1.56 14.12 -18.29
N ALA A 19 1.84 13.22 -19.23
CA ALA A 19 1.72 11.77 -19.02
C ALA A 19 2.67 11.26 -17.93
N HIS A 20 3.88 11.84 -17.78
CA HIS A 20 4.79 11.49 -16.70
C HIS A 20 4.19 11.82 -15.33
N PHE A 21 3.57 12.99 -15.16
CA PHE A 21 2.88 13.33 -13.91
C PHE A 21 1.64 12.46 -13.67
N GLY A 22 0.92 12.10 -14.74
CA GLY A 22 -0.16 11.12 -14.66
C GLY A 22 0.32 9.78 -14.10
N GLN A 23 1.42 9.25 -14.65
CA GLN A 23 2.01 8.01 -14.16
C GLN A 23 2.49 8.11 -12.71
N LEU A 24 3.20 9.18 -12.35
CA LEU A 24 3.65 9.41 -10.98
C LEU A 24 2.46 9.47 -10.01
N SER A 25 1.36 10.11 -10.39
CA SER A 25 0.17 10.19 -9.54
C SER A 25 -0.43 8.81 -9.24
N ILE A 26 -0.47 7.92 -10.23
CA ILE A 26 -0.98 6.55 -10.06
C ILE A 26 -0.02 5.74 -9.18
N ILE A 27 1.29 5.90 -9.37
CA ILE A 27 2.31 5.24 -8.52
C ILE A 27 2.14 5.68 -7.06
N PHE A 28 2.01 6.99 -6.81
CA PHE A 28 1.84 7.50 -5.45
C PHE A 28 0.52 7.06 -4.83
N LEU A 29 -0.56 7.02 -5.61
CA LEU A 29 -1.85 6.49 -5.14
C LEU A 29 -1.73 5.02 -4.75
N TRP A 30 -1.08 4.20 -5.59
CA TRP A 30 -0.87 2.79 -5.31
C TRP A 30 0.01 2.59 -4.06
N LEU A 31 1.14 3.30 -3.96
CA LEU A 31 2.01 3.26 -2.79
C LEU A 31 1.25 3.66 -1.53
N SER A 32 0.49 4.76 -1.57
CA SER A 32 -0.34 5.19 -0.44
C SER A 32 -1.34 4.10 -0.02
N GLY A 33 -1.99 3.45 -0.98
CA GLY A 33 -2.86 2.30 -0.72
C GLY A 33 -2.14 1.15 -0.01
N MET A 34 -0.92 0.80 -0.43
CA MET A 34 -0.12 -0.25 0.22
C MET A 34 0.20 0.08 1.68
N TYR A 35 0.60 1.32 1.98
CA TYR A 35 0.84 1.77 3.36
C TYR A 35 -0.46 1.79 4.18
N PHE A 36 -1.56 2.29 3.61
CA PHE A 36 -2.85 2.33 4.30
C PHE A 36 -3.35 0.92 4.67
N HIS A 37 -3.27 -0.03 3.74
CA HIS A 37 -3.58 -1.43 4.00
C HIS A 37 -2.69 -2.02 5.10
N GLY A 38 -1.39 -1.72 5.08
CA GLY A 38 -0.44 -2.06 6.14
C GLY A 38 -0.83 -1.53 7.52
N ALA A 39 -1.29 -0.28 7.59
CA ALA A 39 -1.65 0.34 8.86
C ALA A 39 -2.99 -0.15 9.43
N ARG A 40 -3.97 -0.49 8.58
CA ARG A 40 -5.36 -0.71 9.03
C ARG A 40 -5.86 -2.15 8.94
N PHE A 41 -5.35 -2.94 8.00
CA PHE A 41 -5.89 -4.26 7.68
C PHE A 41 -4.82 -5.35 7.65
N SER A 42 -3.76 -5.18 8.44
CA SER A 42 -2.60 -6.07 8.44
C SER A 42 -2.28 -6.62 9.82
N ASN A 43 -1.45 -7.66 9.85
CA ASN A 43 -0.84 -8.22 11.06
C ASN A 43 0.64 -7.80 11.23
N TYR A 44 1.01 -6.60 10.76
CA TYR A 44 2.42 -6.16 10.71
C TYR A 44 3.15 -6.29 12.06
N GLU A 45 2.56 -5.80 13.15
CA GLU A 45 3.22 -5.85 14.47
C GLU A 45 3.37 -7.29 14.98
N ALA A 46 2.37 -8.16 14.72
CA ALA A 46 2.46 -9.57 15.07
C ALA A 46 3.58 -10.26 14.27
N CYS A 47 3.63 -10.05 12.95
CA CYS A 47 4.70 -10.59 12.11
C CYS A 47 6.07 -10.01 12.48
N LEU A 48 6.15 -8.76 12.95
CA LEU A 48 7.41 -8.17 13.44
C LEU A 48 7.92 -8.88 14.71
N SER A 49 7.01 -9.36 15.57
CA SER A 49 7.34 -10.07 16.81
C SER A 49 7.80 -11.52 16.59
N ASP A 50 7.25 -12.21 15.59
CA ASP A 50 7.66 -13.57 15.20
C ASP A 50 7.65 -13.73 13.67
N PRO A 51 8.70 -13.22 12.97
CA PRO A 51 8.74 -13.17 11.51
C PRO A 51 8.97 -14.54 10.86
N THR A 52 9.29 -15.58 11.64
CA THR A 52 9.56 -16.92 11.15
C THR A 52 8.33 -17.83 11.13
N HIS A 53 7.36 -17.60 12.02
CA HIS A 53 6.16 -18.43 12.11
C HIS A 53 4.88 -17.68 11.70
N ILE A 54 4.86 -16.35 11.76
CA ILE A 54 3.69 -15.55 11.38
C ILE A 54 3.85 -15.06 9.93
N GLY A 55 2.91 -15.48 9.07
CA GLY A 55 2.86 -15.07 7.68
C GLY A 55 2.40 -13.61 7.52
N PRO A 56 3.02 -12.82 6.63
CA PRO A 56 2.59 -11.45 6.38
C PRO A 56 1.22 -11.43 5.70
N SER A 57 0.29 -10.64 6.23
CA SER A 57 -1.05 -10.44 5.65
C SER A 57 -1.49 -8.99 5.77
N ALA A 58 -2.09 -8.42 4.72
CA ALA A 58 -2.56 -7.03 4.68
C ALA A 58 -3.88 -6.84 3.88
N GLN A 59 -4.59 -7.94 3.62
CA GLN A 59 -5.87 -7.93 2.91
C GLN A 59 -6.84 -8.86 3.60
N VAL A 60 -8.03 -8.34 3.88
CA VAL A 60 -9.12 -9.06 4.53
C VAL A 60 -10.34 -9.02 3.61
N VAL A 61 -10.94 -10.19 3.39
CA VAL A 61 -12.12 -10.37 2.56
C VAL A 61 -13.37 -10.23 3.43
N TRP A 62 -14.37 -9.50 2.95
CA TRP A 62 -15.65 -9.35 3.66
C TRP A 62 -16.54 -10.59 3.54
N PRO A 63 -17.28 -10.95 4.60
CA PRO A 63 -18.14 -12.13 4.62
C PRO A 63 -19.51 -11.83 3.99
N ILE A 64 -19.59 -11.82 2.66
CA ILE A 64 -20.85 -11.54 1.93
C ILE A 64 -21.51 -12.85 1.45
N VAL A 65 -20.76 -13.68 0.71
CA VAL A 65 -21.29 -14.91 0.08
C VAL A 65 -20.46 -16.17 0.37
N GLY A 66 -19.70 -16.22 1.46
CA GLY A 66 -18.82 -17.35 1.79
C GLY A 66 -17.36 -17.18 1.34
N GLN A 67 -17.05 -16.07 0.66
CA GLN A 67 -15.71 -15.69 0.21
C GLN A 67 -14.72 -15.42 1.36
N GLU A 68 -15.19 -15.26 2.60
CA GLU A 68 -14.35 -15.17 3.79
C GLU A 68 -13.55 -16.44 4.06
N ILE A 69 -13.82 -17.54 3.37
CA ILE A 69 -12.94 -18.72 3.33
C ILE A 69 -11.53 -18.37 2.86
N LEU A 70 -11.38 -17.29 2.07
CA LEU A 70 -10.08 -16.76 1.64
C LEU A 70 -9.28 -16.11 2.79
N ASN A 71 -9.92 -15.80 3.93
CA ASN A 71 -9.22 -15.34 5.13
C ASN A 71 -8.63 -16.54 5.89
N GLY A 72 -7.50 -17.02 5.39
CA GLY A 72 -6.71 -18.08 6.01
C GLY A 72 -6.13 -17.65 7.35
N ASP A 73 -5.87 -18.61 8.23
CA ASP A 73 -5.06 -18.37 9.42
C ASP A 73 -3.59 -18.21 9.01
N VAL A 74 -3.02 -17.05 9.33
CA VAL A 74 -1.63 -16.70 9.02
C VAL A 74 -0.77 -16.56 10.29
N GLY A 75 -1.31 -16.92 11.46
CA GLY A 75 -0.67 -16.76 12.76
C GLY A 75 -0.90 -15.38 13.40
N GLY A 76 -0.55 -15.27 14.67
CA GLY A 76 -0.71 -14.01 15.44
C GLY A 76 -2.16 -13.62 15.74
N GLY A 77 -3.10 -14.57 15.69
CA GLY A 77 -4.53 -14.32 15.90
C GLY A 77 -5.21 -13.56 14.76
N PHE A 78 -4.55 -13.43 13.61
CA PHE A 78 -5.07 -12.71 12.44
C PHE A 78 -5.48 -13.68 11.33
N ARG A 79 -6.61 -13.38 10.67
CA ARG A 79 -7.08 -14.12 9.50
C ARG A 79 -7.24 -13.21 8.31
N GLY A 80 -6.60 -13.56 7.20
CA GLY A 80 -6.58 -12.75 5.99
C GLY A 80 -5.84 -13.45 4.85
N ILE A 81 -5.64 -12.74 3.77
CA ILE A 81 -4.88 -13.23 2.63
C ILE A 81 -3.40 -13.02 2.90
N GLN A 82 -2.61 -14.10 2.86
CA GLN A 82 -1.15 -14.00 2.95
C GLN A 82 -0.60 -13.29 1.72
N ILE A 83 0.18 -12.23 1.94
CA ILE A 83 0.78 -11.43 0.87
C ILE A 83 2.21 -11.88 0.57
N THR A 84 2.65 -11.74 -0.68
CA THR A 84 3.99 -12.14 -1.14
C THR A 84 4.80 -10.97 -1.72
N SER A 85 4.31 -9.74 -1.54
CA SER A 85 4.88 -8.51 -2.12
C SER A 85 6.16 -8.02 -1.42
N GLY A 86 6.48 -8.51 -0.22
CA GLY A 86 7.69 -8.14 0.52
C GLY A 86 7.64 -6.82 1.30
N PHE A 87 6.47 -6.15 1.35
CA PHE A 87 6.34 -4.84 2.01
C PHE A 87 6.67 -4.87 3.51
N PHE A 88 6.39 -5.96 4.21
CA PHE A 88 6.70 -6.07 5.64
C PHE A 88 8.22 -6.00 5.88
N GLN A 89 9.01 -6.66 5.04
CA GLN A 89 10.47 -6.65 5.12
C GLN A 89 11.02 -5.25 4.78
N ILE A 90 10.43 -4.57 3.78
CA ILE A 90 10.79 -3.20 3.43
C ILE A 90 10.50 -2.25 4.60
N TRP A 91 9.31 -2.30 5.19
CA TRP A 91 8.95 -1.47 6.33
C TRP A 91 9.85 -1.70 7.54
N ARG A 92 10.13 -2.97 7.85
CA ARG A 92 11.08 -3.36 8.91
C ARG A 92 12.47 -2.80 8.65
N ALA A 93 12.98 -2.94 7.42
CA ALA A 93 14.29 -2.41 7.03
C ALA A 93 14.34 -0.87 7.10
N SER A 94 13.20 -0.20 6.91
CA SER A 94 13.08 1.26 7.07
C SER A 94 12.87 1.73 8.52
N GLY A 95 12.89 0.82 9.50
CA GLY A 95 12.78 1.15 10.93
C GLY A 95 11.35 1.37 11.43
N ILE A 96 10.33 1.01 10.65
CA ILE A 96 8.93 1.07 11.08
C ILE A 96 8.67 -0.07 12.05
N THR A 97 8.30 0.23 13.29
CA THR A 97 8.10 -0.78 14.35
C THR A 97 6.66 -0.87 14.88
N ASN A 98 5.77 0.01 14.43
CA ASN A 98 4.36 0.01 14.79
C ASN A 98 3.50 0.62 13.68
N TYR A 99 2.17 0.47 13.77
CA TYR A 99 1.25 1.00 12.77
C TYR A 99 1.29 2.53 12.65
N ASN A 100 1.57 3.25 13.74
CA ASN A 100 1.61 4.72 13.76
C ASN A 100 2.72 5.30 12.88
N PHE A 101 3.80 4.55 12.65
CA PHE A 101 4.85 4.92 11.71
C PHE A 101 4.49 4.63 10.25
N ILE A 102 3.50 3.76 9.98
CA ILE A 102 3.05 3.43 8.61
C ILE A 102 2.13 4.53 8.06
N VAL A 103 1.24 5.08 8.89
CA VAL A 103 0.44 6.26 8.58
C VAL A 103 0.49 7.21 9.79
N PRO A 104 1.32 8.27 9.75
CA PRO A 104 1.35 9.24 10.82
C PRO A 104 0.02 9.98 10.89
N GLN A 105 -0.58 10.04 12.08
CA GLN A 105 -1.60 11.01 12.46
C GLN A 105 -3.06 10.81 11.97
N LEU A 106 -3.62 9.60 12.10
CA LEU A 106 -5.09 9.40 12.22
C LEU A 106 -5.51 8.62 13.48
N ALA A 107 -4.59 7.93 14.16
CA ALA A 107 -4.89 7.14 15.36
C ALA A 107 -5.00 7.97 16.66
N HIS A 108 -4.43 9.18 16.72
CA HIS A 108 -4.47 10.01 17.94
C HIS A 108 -5.85 10.62 18.26
N TRP A 109 -6.78 10.65 17.29
CA TRP A 109 -8.14 11.15 17.48
C TRP A 109 -9.18 10.06 17.80
N SER A 110 -8.83 8.77 17.66
CA SER A 110 -9.77 7.67 17.94
C SER A 110 -9.63 7.06 19.34
N SER A 111 -8.72 7.59 20.17
CA SER A 111 -8.38 7.06 21.50
C SER A 111 -8.41 8.10 22.63
N GLN A 112 -9.06 9.26 22.40
CA GLN A 112 -9.44 10.13 23.51
C GLN A 112 -10.74 9.57 24.14
N PRO A 113 -10.84 9.48 25.48
CA PRO A 113 -12.06 9.06 26.16
C PRO A 113 -13.23 10.02 25.89
#